data_AF-A0A822W2A1-F1
#
_entry.id   AF-A0A822W2A1-F1
#
_cell.length_a   1.000
_cell.length_b   1.000
_cell.length_c   1.000
_cell.angle_alpha   90.00
_cell.angle_beta   90.00
_cell.angle_gamma   90.00
#
_symmetry.space_group_name_H-M   'P 1'
#
loop_
_entity.id
_entity.type
_entity.pdbx_description
1 polymer ?
#
loop_
_entity_poly.entity_id
_entity_poly.type
_entity_poly.pdbx_seq_one_letter_code
_entity_poly.pdbx_strand_id
1 'polypeptide(L)'
;MSTLPTKDNFQFAPRIFLEQSLAYIDKLPHETFDEIVEKYADMNIAHPFREGNGRSMRIWLDCMLRDSLGRVVDWNSIDKDEYFNAMVRSHVSTGELKYLLLQALTEDLGQATYFKGIDHSYYYEGYNLYRIEDL
;
A
#
# COMPACT_ATOMS: atom_id res chain seq x y z
N MET A 1 -12.01 -28.37 4.51
CA MET A 1 -11.95 -27.53 3.30
C MET A 1 -11.76 -26.09 3.75
N SER A 2 -10.57 -25.54 3.55
CA SER A 2 -10.19 -24.18 3.96
C SER A 2 -10.69 -23.20 2.90
N THR A 3 -11.74 -22.42 3.18
CA THR A 3 -12.18 -21.32 2.32
C THR A 3 -11.14 -20.20 2.38
N LEU A 4 -10.54 -19.87 1.25
CA LEU A 4 -9.62 -18.73 1.12
C LEU A 4 -10.38 -17.42 1.39
N PRO A 5 -9.76 -16.43 2.05
CA PRO A 5 -10.32 -15.09 2.08
C PRO A 5 -10.40 -14.55 0.65
N THR A 6 -11.53 -13.98 0.28
CA THR A 6 -11.75 -13.34 -1.02
C THR A 6 -12.26 -11.93 -0.77
N LYS A 7 -11.71 -10.96 -1.49
CA LYS A 7 -12.26 -9.61 -1.62
C LYS A 7 -12.31 -9.32 -3.11
N ASP A 8 -13.49 -8.94 -3.62
CA ASP A 8 -13.72 -8.56 -5.02
C ASP A 8 -13.12 -9.54 -6.06
N ASN A 9 -13.41 -10.84 -5.92
CA ASN A 9 -12.94 -11.93 -6.78
C ASN A 9 -11.43 -12.21 -6.80
N PHE A 10 -10.63 -11.56 -5.94
CA PHE A 10 -9.21 -11.88 -5.78
C PHE A 10 -8.99 -12.98 -4.72
N GLN A 11 -8.14 -13.97 -5.02
CA GLN A 11 -7.74 -15.01 -4.08
C GLN A 11 -6.41 -14.65 -3.43
N PHE A 12 -6.42 -14.44 -2.11
CA PHE A 12 -5.20 -14.22 -1.35
C PHE A 12 -4.43 -15.53 -1.11
N ALA A 13 -3.14 -15.40 -0.78
CA ALA A 13 -2.28 -16.54 -0.48
C ALA A 13 -2.95 -17.47 0.57
N PRO A 14 -3.00 -18.79 0.34
CA PRO A 14 -3.49 -19.72 1.35
C PRO A 14 -2.70 -19.55 2.64
N ARG A 15 -3.37 -19.56 3.80
CA ARG A 15 -2.73 -19.39 5.12
C ARG A 15 -1.48 -20.26 5.33
N ILE A 16 -1.44 -21.45 4.70
CA ILE A 16 -0.32 -22.39 4.78
C ILE A 16 0.98 -21.81 4.20
N PHE A 17 0.88 -20.90 3.23
CA PHE A 17 2.02 -20.27 2.56
C PHE A 17 2.34 -18.86 3.06
N LEU A 18 1.50 -18.29 3.95
CA LEU A 18 1.66 -16.90 4.38
C LEU A 18 3.00 -16.66 5.07
N GLU A 19 3.44 -17.57 5.94
CA GLU A 19 4.73 -17.46 6.64
C GLU A 19 5.91 -17.44 5.65
N GLN A 20 5.86 -18.31 4.65
CA GLN A 20 6.89 -18.39 3.61
C GLN A 20 6.86 -17.16 2.70
N SER A 21 5.67 -16.66 2.34
CA SER A 21 5.50 -15.42 1.58
C SER A 21 6.08 -14.23 2.32
N LEU A 22 5.79 -14.08 3.61
CA LEU A 22 6.34 -12.99 4.43
C LEU A 22 7.87 -13.11 4.57
N ALA A 23 8.38 -14.31 4.83
CA ALA A 23 9.83 -14.54 4.92
C ALA A 23 10.57 -14.29 3.59
N TYR A 24 9.88 -14.43 2.46
CA TYR A 24 10.37 -14.03 1.15
C TYR A 24 10.35 -12.50 0.99
N ILE A 25 9.20 -11.87 1.27
CA ILE A 25 9.01 -10.42 1.15
C ILE A 25 10.00 -9.65 2.02
N ASP A 26 10.29 -10.12 3.24
CA ASP A 26 11.25 -9.50 4.14
C ASP A 26 12.66 -9.38 3.52
N LYS A 27 13.03 -10.33 2.65
CA LYS A 27 14.35 -10.38 1.99
C LYS A 27 14.39 -9.59 0.68
N LEU A 28 13.25 -9.13 0.16
CA LEU A 28 13.23 -8.33 -1.06
C LEU A 28 13.98 -7.01 -0.84
N PRO A 29 14.80 -6.57 -1.81
CA PRO A 29 15.44 -5.27 -1.74
C PRO A 29 14.39 -4.15 -1.77
N HIS A 30 14.78 -2.97 -1.31
CA HIS A 30 13.94 -1.78 -1.31
C HIS A 30 14.77 -0.49 -1.39
N GLU A 31 15.87 -0.51 -2.12
CA GLU A 31 16.79 0.64 -2.22
C GLU A 31 16.35 1.61 -3.31
N THR A 32 15.62 1.13 -4.31
CA THR A 32 15.09 1.92 -5.42
C THR A 32 13.57 1.99 -5.41
N PHE A 33 13.02 3.01 -6.06
CA PHE A 33 11.57 3.14 -6.22
C PHE A 33 10.93 1.88 -6.81
N ASP A 34 11.55 1.31 -7.85
CA ASP A 34 11.02 0.11 -8.48
C ASP A 34 10.97 -1.07 -7.52
N GLU A 35 12.05 -1.32 -6.77
CA GLU A 35 12.11 -2.40 -5.78
C GLU A 35 11.08 -2.20 -4.67
N ILE A 36 10.92 -0.97 -4.17
CA ILE A 36 9.93 -0.63 -3.15
C ILE A 36 8.51 -0.94 -3.64
N VAL A 37 8.16 -0.55 -4.87
CA VAL A 37 6.81 -0.77 -5.40
C VAL A 37 6.56 -2.24 -5.72
N GLU A 38 7.55 -2.99 -6.21
CA GLU A 38 7.42 -4.45 -6.37
C GLU A 38 7.19 -5.14 -5.01
N LYS A 39 8.01 -4.81 -4.00
CA LYS A 39 7.89 -5.33 -2.64
C LYS A 39 6.54 -4.99 -2.01
N TYR A 40 6.02 -3.80 -2.30
CA TYR A 40 4.68 -3.38 -1.90
C TYR A 40 3.55 -4.17 -2.59
N ALA A 41 3.68 -4.42 -3.88
CA ALA A 41 2.73 -5.24 -4.63
C ALA A 41 2.70 -6.69 -4.11
N ASP A 42 3.85 -7.29 -3.81
CA ASP A 42 3.94 -8.64 -3.24
C ASP A 42 3.31 -8.72 -1.84
N MET A 43 3.52 -7.70 -1.00
CA MET A 43 2.85 -7.60 0.30
C MET A 43 1.32 -7.54 0.15
N ASN A 44 0.80 -6.90 -0.91
CA ASN A 44 -0.64 -6.80 -1.15
C ASN A 44 -1.25 -8.16 -1.48
N ILE A 45 -0.50 -9.01 -2.19
CA ILE A 45 -0.88 -10.38 -2.51
C ILE A 45 -0.87 -11.24 -1.26
N ALA A 46 0.13 -11.08 -0.39
CA ALA A 46 0.24 -11.80 0.87
C ALA A 46 -0.92 -11.49 1.82
N HIS A 47 -1.33 -10.21 1.90
CA HIS A 47 -2.50 -9.73 2.65
C HIS A 47 -2.60 -10.33 4.07
N PRO A 48 -1.60 -10.07 4.93
CA PRO A 48 -1.35 -10.87 6.13
C PRO A 48 -2.41 -10.74 7.23
N PHE A 49 -3.19 -9.68 7.24
CA PHE A 49 -4.20 -9.42 8.26
C PHE A 49 -5.61 -9.78 7.79
N ARG A 50 -6.51 -10.01 8.75
CA ARG A 50 -7.94 -10.23 8.44
C ARG A 50 -8.64 -8.96 7.96
N GLU A 51 -8.22 -7.81 8.47
CA GLU A 51 -8.70 -6.48 8.08
C GLU A 51 -7.57 -5.47 8.31
N GLY A 52 -7.59 -4.34 7.60
CA GLY A 52 -6.67 -3.22 7.83
C GLY A 52 -5.43 -3.20 6.92
N ASN A 53 -5.22 -4.24 6.10
CA ASN A 53 -4.05 -4.36 5.23
C ASN A 53 -3.77 -3.10 4.40
N GLY A 54 -4.78 -2.57 3.70
CA GLY A 54 -4.60 -1.37 2.86
C GLY A 54 -4.01 -0.20 3.62
N ARG A 55 -4.60 0.14 4.78
CA ARG A 55 -4.15 1.27 5.62
C ARG A 55 -2.76 1.03 6.20
N SER A 56 -2.52 -0.16 6.78
CA SER A 56 -1.22 -0.48 7.38
C SER A 56 -0.11 -0.54 6.35
N MET A 57 -0.40 -1.07 5.16
CA MET A 57 0.59 -1.21 4.11
C MET A 57 0.92 0.11 3.43
N ARG A 58 -0.03 1.05 3.30
CA ARG A 58 0.27 2.40 2.79
C ARG A 58 1.25 3.14 3.72
N ILE A 59 1.06 3.03 5.03
CA ILE A 59 2.03 3.56 6.01
C ILE A 59 3.39 2.86 5.87
N TRP A 60 3.39 1.54 5.70
CA TRP A 60 4.62 0.78 5.51
C TRP A 60 5.37 1.16 4.22
N LEU A 61 4.64 1.43 3.14
CA LEU A 61 5.19 1.96 1.89
C LEU A 61 5.86 3.33 2.11
N ASP A 62 5.17 4.27 2.77
CA ASP A 62 5.73 5.59 3.05
C ASP A 62 6.99 5.51 3.93
N CYS A 63 7.04 4.58 4.89
CA CYS A 63 8.24 4.35 5.68
C CYS A 63 9.43 3.90 4.81
N MET A 64 9.23 2.97 3.86
CA MET A 64 10.29 2.52 2.96
C MET A 64 10.73 3.63 1.99
N LEU A 65 9.77 4.33 1.37
CA LEU A 65 10.07 5.45 0.47
C LEU A 65 10.85 6.56 1.19
N ARG A 66 10.49 6.86 2.44
CA ARG A 66 11.18 7.88 3.23
C ARG A 66 12.60 7.47 3.57
N ASP A 67 12.80 6.22 3.99
CA ASP A 67 14.11 5.71 4.41
C ASP A 67 15.09 5.67 3.24
N SER A 68 14.67 5.15 2.08
CA SER A 68 15.56 4.92 0.94
C SER A 68 15.67 6.14 0.01
N LEU A 69 14.59 6.92 -0.15
CA LEU A 69 14.50 7.98 -1.17
C LEU A 69 14.26 9.38 -0.59
N GLY A 70 14.02 9.51 0.72
CA GLY A 70 13.69 10.81 1.35
C GLY A 70 12.35 11.39 0.90
N ARG A 71 11.43 10.55 0.39
CA ARG A 71 10.14 10.96 -0.18
C ARG A 71 8.99 10.14 0.39
N VAL A 72 7.78 10.67 0.32
CA VAL A 72 6.53 9.97 0.66
C VAL A 72 5.49 10.17 -0.44
N VAL A 73 4.39 9.43 -0.39
CA VAL A 73 3.28 9.60 -1.31
C VAL A 73 2.34 10.70 -0.80
N ASP A 74 2.05 11.71 -1.63
CA ASP A 74 0.89 12.56 -1.40
C ASP A 74 -0.37 11.80 -1.82
N TRP A 75 -0.94 11.06 -0.87
CA TRP A 75 -2.12 10.23 -1.16
C TRP A 75 -3.31 11.06 -1.68
N ASN A 76 -3.42 12.34 -1.34
CA ASN A 76 -4.50 13.22 -1.81
C ASN A 76 -4.44 13.49 -3.31
N SER A 77 -3.26 13.33 -3.93
CA SER A 77 -3.08 13.56 -5.36
C SER A 77 -3.42 12.34 -6.21
N ILE A 78 -3.81 11.22 -5.59
CA ILE A 78 -4.18 9.99 -6.29
C ILE A 78 -5.70 9.78 -6.15
N ASP A 79 -6.38 9.53 -7.27
CA ASP A 79 -7.78 9.15 -7.25
C ASP A 79 -7.98 7.75 -6.63
N LYS A 80 -9.07 7.60 -5.88
CA LYS A 80 -9.39 6.37 -5.17
C LYS A 80 -9.58 5.18 -6.10
N ASP A 81 -10.35 5.36 -7.17
CA ASP A 81 -10.68 4.28 -8.08
C ASP A 81 -9.48 3.94 -8.97
N GLU A 82 -8.71 4.94 -9.38
CA GLU A 82 -7.42 4.72 -10.08
C GLU A 82 -6.45 3.89 -9.24
N TYR A 83 -6.25 4.28 -7.97
CA TYR A 83 -5.38 3.54 -7.05
C TYR A 83 -5.85 2.09 -6.86
N PHE A 84 -7.15 1.87 -6.61
CA PHE A 84 -7.68 0.52 -6.44
C PHE A 84 -7.58 -0.33 -7.70
N ASN A 85 -7.87 0.23 -8.87
CA ASN A 85 -7.70 -0.47 -10.14
C ASN A 85 -6.22 -0.85 -10.38
N ALA A 86 -5.29 0.05 -10.07
CA ALA A 86 -3.86 -0.21 -10.18
C ALA A 86 -3.39 -1.30 -9.20
N MET A 87 -3.87 -1.29 -7.95
CA MET A 87 -3.59 -2.32 -6.95
C MET A 87 -4.17 -3.69 -7.34
N VAL A 88 -5.36 -3.71 -7.96
CA VAL A 88 -5.92 -4.95 -8.51
C VAL A 88 -5.02 -5.46 -9.64
N ARG A 89 -4.56 -4.60 -10.56
CA ARG A 89 -3.72 -5.02 -11.70
C ARG A 89 -2.27 -5.36 -11.31
N SER A 90 -1.79 -4.89 -10.17
CA SER A 90 -0.40 -5.09 -9.73
C SER A 90 0.00 -6.56 -9.54
N HIS A 91 -0.96 -7.48 -9.39
CA HIS A 91 -0.69 -8.93 -9.38
C HIS A 91 -0.20 -9.49 -10.73
N VAL A 92 -0.42 -8.77 -11.83
CA VAL A 92 0.06 -9.14 -13.18
C VAL A 92 1.16 -8.18 -13.63
N SER A 93 0.99 -6.88 -13.39
CA SER A 93 1.98 -5.87 -13.76
C SER A 93 1.86 -4.63 -12.89
N THR A 94 3.00 -4.17 -12.36
CA THR A 94 3.11 -3.00 -11.49
C THR A 94 3.19 -1.67 -12.23
N GLY A 95 3.19 -1.65 -13.57
CA GLY A 95 3.47 -0.44 -14.35
C GLY A 95 2.53 0.74 -14.07
N GLU A 96 1.22 0.47 -13.96
CA GLU A 96 0.22 1.50 -13.64
C GLU A 96 0.35 2.01 -12.20
N LEU A 97 0.60 1.10 -11.26
CA LEU A 97 0.83 1.45 -9.85
C LEU A 97 2.09 2.32 -9.70
N LYS A 98 3.19 1.92 -10.36
CA LYS A 98 4.44 2.69 -10.42
C LYS A 98 4.20 4.08 -10.98
N TYR A 99 3.46 4.19 -12.08
CA TYR A 99 3.14 5.48 -12.69
C TYR A 99 2.40 6.40 -11.71
N LEU A 100 1.31 5.92 -11.09
CA LEU A 100 0.52 6.72 -10.14
C LEU A 100 1.37 7.17 -8.93
N LEU A 101 2.09 6.24 -8.31
CA LEU A 101 2.91 6.54 -7.14
C LEU A 101 4.04 7.51 -7.46
N LEU A 102 4.69 7.35 -8.63
CA LEU A 102 5.79 8.21 -9.05
C LEU A 102 5.34 9.67 -9.27
N GLN A 103 4.15 9.87 -9.84
CA GLN A 103 3.57 11.21 -10.02
C GLN A 103 3.15 11.87 -8.70
N ALA A 104 2.88 11.07 -7.67
CA ALA A 104 2.44 11.53 -6.36
C ALA A 104 3.57 11.67 -5.32
N LEU A 105 4.83 11.40 -5.68
CA LEU A 105 5.94 11.53 -4.74
C LEU A 105 6.20 12.99 -4.35
N THR A 106 6.34 13.22 -3.05
CA THR A 106 6.68 14.52 -2.48
C THR A 106 7.86 14.43 -1.51
N GLU A 107 8.65 15.51 -1.43
CA GLU A 107 9.69 15.71 -0.41
C GLU A 107 9.15 16.43 0.84
N ASP A 108 7.87 16.80 0.86
CA ASP A 108 7.22 17.36 2.04
C ASP A 108 6.93 16.27 3.08
N LEU A 109 7.87 16.10 4.01
CA LEU A 109 7.79 15.17 5.13
C LEU A 109 7.10 15.78 6.37
N GLY A 110 6.41 16.92 6.19
CA GLY A 110 5.75 17.65 7.27
C GLY A 110 4.59 16.88 7.91
N GLN A 111 4.31 17.20 9.16
CA GLN A 111 3.22 16.60 9.93
C GLN A 111 1.84 16.78 9.26
N ALA A 112 1.61 17.94 8.63
CA ALA A 112 0.36 18.21 7.92
C ALA A 112 0.15 17.25 6.73
N THR A 113 1.21 17.00 5.96
CA THR A 113 1.18 16.07 4.81
C THR A 113 0.99 14.63 5.28
N TYR A 114 1.65 14.26 6.38
CA TYR A 114 1.41 12.96 7.02
C TYR A 114 -0.05 12.78 7.44
N PHE A 115 -0.64 13.72 8.21
CA PHE A 115 -2.02 13.60 8.68
C PHE A 115 -3.05 13.56 7.55
N LYS A 116 -2.90 14.43 6.53
CA LYS A 116 -3.74 14.38 5.32
C LYS A 116 -3.62 13.03 4.60
N GLY A 117 -2.41 12.50 4.49
CA GLY A 117 -2.17 11.19 3.90
C GLY A 117 -2.90 10.06 4.65
N ILE A 118 -2.91 10.10 5.99
CA ILE A 118 -3.67 9.12 6.77
C ILE A 118 -5.18 9.31 6.58
N ASP A 119 -5.69 10.54 6.63
CA ASP A 119 -7.13 10.80 6.41
C ASP A 119 -7.59 10.27 5.04
N HIS A 120 -6.82 10.51 3.99
CA HIS A 120 -7.13 10.02 2.64
C HIS A 120 -7.01 8.49 2.52
N SER A 121 -6.02 7.90 3.20
CA SER A 121 -5.88 6.45 3.33
C SER A 121 -7.09 5.80 4.01
N TYR A 122 -7.73 6.49 4.97
CA TYR A 122 -8.99 6.04 5.58
C TYR A 122 -10.21 6.26 4.67
N TYR A 123 -10.24 7.36 3.92
CA TYR A 123 -11.26 7.65 2.91
C TYR A 123 -11.31 6.58 1.81
N TYR A 124 -10.16 6.04 1.39
CA TYR A 124 -10.10 4.89 0.48
C TYR A 124 -10.91 3.70 1.01
N GLU A 125 -10.84 3.41 2.30
CA GLU A 125 -11.58 2.30 2.91
C GLU A 125 -13.02 2.70 3.33
N GLY A 126 -13.47 3.92 3.03
CA GLY A 126 -14.83 4.39 3.30
C GLY A 126 -15.04 5.06 4.66
N TYR A 127 -13.97 5.40 5.38
CA TYR A 127 -14.03 6.10 6.67
C TYR A 127 -13.73 7.59 6.49
N ASN A 128 -14.68 8.45 6.84
CA ASN A 128 -14.58 9.91 6.65
C ASN A 128 -15.19 10.74 7.81
N LEU A 129 -15.44 10.10 8.96
CA LEU A 129 -16.15 10.74 10.08
C LEU A 129 -15.27 11.68 10.92
N TYR A 130 -13.97 11.38 11.02
CA TYR A 130 -13.01 12.12 11.85
C TYR A 130 -11.80 12.50 10.99
N ARG A 131 -11.18 13.63 11.31
CA ARG A 131 -9.87 14.03 10.80
C ARG A 131 -8.85 13.84 11.90
N ILE A 132 -7.68 13.31 11.57
CA ILE A 132 -6.65 13.01 12.57
C ILE A 132 -6.11 14.25 13.25
N GLU A 133 -6.10 15.39 12.56
CA GLU A 133 -5.70 16.66 13.14
C GLU A 133 -6.63 17.17 14.26
N ASP A 134 -7.86 16.66 14.34
CA ASP A 134 -8.88 17.06 15.32
C ASP A 134 -8.94 16.12 16.54
N LEU A 135 -8.06 15.12 16.63
CA LEU A 135 -7.99 14.10 17.69
C LEU A 135 -6.83 14.36 18.67
#